data_AF-K0BBS0-F1
#
_entry.id   AF-K0BBS0-F1
#
_cell.length_a   1.000
_cell.length_b   1.000
_cell.length_c   1.000
_cell.angle_alpha   90.00
_cell.angle_beta   90.00
_cell.angle_gamma   90.00
#
_symmetry.space_group_name_H-M   'P 1'
#
loop_
_entity.id
_entity.type
_entity.pdbx_description
1 polymer ?
#
loop_
_entity_poly.entity_id
_entity_poly.type
_entity_poly.pdbx_seq_one_letter_code
_entity_poly.pdbx_strand_id
1 'polypeptide(L)'
;MDKKKMKTEFRIITIMIILASAILFLIIQNPDEIPKSLSFENHAKEIISINEKSKKYKMGDDMQQFNASRKLMEEKLQDLSLDLLRIKISKVTLLEGQYPFLTAQERAEKFDYVPSSICAFEQNIPLQLQKISQTENFQIFSKKYASHNLELDIFDERNDISNIHYGLIATNDNNQGASTYFHLDTCTDEITDKQPYNLNCFDKNTDYRFATFNTDDVISSYSNGHFCKIELDSWRQSLYEYSLTLRDQRRQLEQESMTGVVDQETQWNFISEMNKLGELGNIVAQIIHYNYDGQRLQEQIEQYEKQYGNIPDELSELMEK
;
A
#
# COMPACT_ATOMS: atom_id res chain seq x y z
N MET A 1 11.58 56.83 15.40
CA MET A 1 11.05 55.74 14.56
C MET A 1 10.71 56.31 13.19
N ASP A 2 11.37 55.81 12.14
CA ASP A 2 11.26 56.37 10.80
C ASP A 2 9.86 56.26 10.21
N LYS A 3 9.25 57.41 9.89
CA LYS A 3 7.92 57.50 9.23
C LYS A 3 7.80 56.64 7.96
N LYS A 4 8.93 56.31 7.32
CA LYS A 4 8.98 55.46 6.12
C LYS A 4 8.78 53.98 6.46
N LYS A 5 9.34 53.50 7.57
CA LYS A 5 9.19 52.10 8.04
C LYS A 5 7.77 51.81 8.51
N MET A 6 7.18 52.76 9.24
CA MET A 6 5.80 52.68 9.75
C MET A 6 4.75 52.62 8.62
N LYS A 7 5.00 53.30 7.49
CA LYS A 7 4.13 53.24 6.30
C LYS A 7 4.19 51.91 5.57
N THR A 8 5.37 51.27 5.53
CA THR A 8 5.54 49.96 4.89
C THR A 8 4.88 48.85 5.71
N GLU A 9 5.07 48.84 7.03
CA GLU A 9 4.43 47.88 7.93
C GLU A 9 2.90 47.97 7.87
N PHE A 10 2.35 49.19 7.87
CA PHE A 10 0.90 49.39 7.72
C PHE A 10 0.36 48.88 6.38
N ARG A 11 1.11 49.05 5.28
CA ARG A 11 0.72 48.52 3.96
C ARG A 11 0.71 46.99 3.94
N ILE A 12 1.70 46.35 4.56
CA ILE A 12 1.77 44.88 4.66
C ILE A 12 0.57 44.35 5.46
N ILE A 13 0.27 44.95 6.62
CA ILE A 13 -0.89 44.56 7.44
C ILE A 13 -2.19 44.72 6.66
N THR A 14 -2.35 45.82 5.92
CA THR A 14 -3.56 46.06 5.12
C THR A 14 -3.71 45.03 4.00
N ILE A 15 -2.62 44.68 3.32
CA ILE A 15 -2.62 43.63 2.27
C ILE A 15 -2.97 42.26 2.88
N MET A 16 -2.41 41.92 4.04
CA MET A 16 -2.72 40.66 4.74
C MET A 16 -4.19 40.58 5.15
N ILE A 17 -4.79 41.69 5.62
CA ILE A 17 -6.21 41.75 5.95
C ILE A 17 -7.07 41.58 4.70
N ILE A 18 -6.71 42.23 3.58
CA ILE A 18 -7.44 42.08 2.31
C ILE A 18 -7.35 40.65 1.79
N LEU A 19 -6.17 40.03 1.85
CA LEU A 19 -5.96 38.63 1.45
C LEU A 19 -6.77 37.67 2.33
N ALA A 20 -6.72 37.84 3.65
CA ALA A 20 -7.52 37.04 4.58
C ALA A 20 -9.03 37.21 4.32
N SER A 21 -9.48 38.44 4.03
CA SER A 21 -10.89 38.72 3.72
C SER A 21 -11.31 38.12 2.38
N ALA A 22 -10.44 38.15 1.37
CA ALA A 22 -10.71 37.55 0.06
C ALA A 22 -10.77 36.02 0.15
N ILE A 23 -9.88 35.40 0.92
CA ILE A 23 -9.92 33.96 1.21
C ILE A 23 -11.22 33.61 1.95
N LEU A 24 -11.59 34.38 2.97
CA LEU A 24 -12.83 34.17 3.72
C LEU A 24 -14.08 34.35 2.83
N PHE A 25 -14.04 35.31 1.91
CA PHE A 25 -15.13 35.56 0.96
C PHE A 25 -15.27 34.42 -0.07
N LEU A 26 -14.15 33.87 -0.57
CA LEU A 26 -14.14 32.69 -1.43
C LEU A 26 -14.68 31.45 -0.72
N ILE A 27 -14.33 31.27 0.56
CA ILE A 27 -14.87 30.21 1.44
C ILE A 27 -16.39 30.37 1.63
N ILE A 28 -16.89 31.59 1.77
CA ILE A 28 -18.33 31.85 2.01
C ILE A 28 -19.18 31.74 0.73
N GLN A 29 -18.60 31.98 -0.46
CA GLN A 29 -19.35 31.92 -1.73
C GLN A 29 -19.58 30.50 -2.26
N ASN A 30 -18.76 29.51 -1.86
CA ASN A 30 -18.95 28.09 -2.18
C ASN A 30 -19.13 27.23 -0.91
N PRO A 31 -20.20 27.43 -0.13
CA PRO A 31 -20.44 26.67 1.11
C PRO A 31 -20.69 25.18 0.86
N ASP A 32 -20.98 24.79 -0.39
CA ASP A 32 -21.17 23.39 -0.81
C ASP A 32 -19.86 22.70 -1.24
N GLU A 33 -18.74 23.43 -1.40
CA GLU A 33 -17.42 22.84 -1.66
C GLU A 33 -16.58 22.65 -0.38
N ILE A 34 -17.05 23.20 0.74
CA ILE A 34 -16.42 22.94 2.05
C ILE A 34 -17.10 21.71 2.62
N PRO A 35 -16.36 20.62 2.85
CA PRO A 35 -16.96 19.49 3.52
C PRO A 35 -17.52 19.90 4.88
N LYS A 36 -18.80 19.61 5.09
CA LYS A 36 -19.40 19.73 6.41
C LYS A 36 -18.71 18.69 7.28
N SER A 37 -17.84 19.16 8.18
CA SER A 37 -17.19 18.34 9.21
C SER A 37 -18.23 17.57 10.03
N LEU A 38 -18.61 16.38 9.57
CA LEU A 38 -19.32 15.39 10.36
C LEU A 38 -18.33 14.80 11.37
N SER A 39 -18.81 14.44 12.56
CA SER A 39 -17.95 13.77 13.53
C SER A 39 -17.58 12.37 13.04
N PHE A 40 -16.39 11.88 13.41
CA PHE A 40 -15.94 10.51 13.15
C PHE A 40 -17.01 9.47 13.52
N GLU A 41 -17.70 9.69 14.64
CA GLU A 41 -18.75 8.82 15.15
C GLU A 41 -19.93 8.68 14.17
N ASN A 42 -20.31 9.75 13.49
CA ASN A 42 -21.42 9.70 12.51
C ASN A 42 -21.01 8.90 11.27
N HIS A 43 -19.79 9.10 10.79
CA HIS A 43 -19.25 8.32 9.68
C HIS A 43 -19.11 6.84 10.01
N ALA A 44 -18.61 6.53 11.21
CA ALA A 44 -18.50 5.16 11.70
C ALA A 44 -19.87 4.46 11.73
N LYS A 45 -20.90 5.11 12.29
CA LYS A 45 -22.27 4.55 12.34
C LYS A 45 -22.84 4.21 10.97
N GLU A 46 -22.60 5.07 9.98
CA GLU A 46 -23.08 4.87 8.62
C GLU A 46 -22.37 3.71 7.93
N ILE A 47 -21.04 3.65 8.02
CA ILE A 47 -20.23 2.52 7.51
C ILE A 47 -20.71 1.21 8.14
N ILE A 48 -20.85 1.15 9.48
CA ILE A 48 -21.35 -0.05 10.18
C ILE A 48 -22.72 -0.46 9.62
N SER A 49 -23.64 0.49 9.46
CA SER A 49 -24.98 0.20 8.96
C SER A 49 -24.97 -0.40 7.56
N ILE A 50 -24.13 0.13 6.66
CA ILE A 50 -23.99 -0.39 5.30
C ILE A 50 -23.35 -1.79 5.34
N ASN A 51 -22.30 -1.99 6.15
CA ASN A 51 -21.63 -3.29 6.29
C ASN A 51 -22.61 -4.38 6.77
N GLU A 52 -23.41 -4.08 7.80
CA GLU A 52 -24.42 -5.00 8.35
C GLU A 52 -25.53 -5.34 7.35
N LYS A 53 -25.97 -4.38 6.53
CA LYS A 53 -26.90 -4.66 5.42
C LYS A 53 -26.28 -5.60 4.41
N SER A 54 -25.03 -5.34 4.00
CA SER A 54 -24.31 -6.17 3.04
C SER A 54 -24.13 -7.61 3.55
N LYS A 55 -23.84 -7.82 4.85
CA LYS A 55 -23.82 -9.15 5.48
C LYS A 55 -25.16 -9.87 5.32
N LYS A 56 -26.26 -9.20 5.68
CA LYS A 56 -27.61 -9.78 5.58
C LYS A 56 -27.97 -10.18 4.15
N TYR A 57 -27.67 -9.33 3.16
CA TYR A 57 -27.94 -9.64 1.76
C TYR A 57 -27.09 -10.80 1.25
N LYS A 58 -25.81 -10.86 1.62
CA LYS A 58 -24.92 -11.96 1.25
C LYS A 58 -25.32 -13.29 1.87
N MET A 59 -25.74 -13.30 3.14
CA MET A 59 -26.23 -14.51 3.82
C MET A 59 -27.58 -14.99 3.28
N GLY A 60 -28.39 -14.09 2.73
CA GLY A 60 -29.69 -14.40 2.12
C GLY A 60 -29.63 -14.67 0.61
N ASP A 61 -28.44 -14.80 0.03
CA ASP A 61 -28.19 -14.97 -1.42
C ASP A 61 -28.82 -13.87 -2.33
N ASP A 62 -29.12 -12.69 -1.78
CA ASP A 62 -29.62 -11.53 -2.55
C ASP A 62 -28.45 -10.73 -3.12
N MET A 63 -27.86 -11.25 -4.20
CA MET A 63 -26.68 -10.66 -4.84
C MET A 63 -26.94 -9.28 -5.45
N GLN A 64 -28.18 -8.97 -5.84
CA GLN A 64 -28.53 -7.66 -6.37
C GLN A 64 -28.44 -6.59 -5.27
N GLN A 65 -29.07 -6.84 -4.11
CA GLN A 65 -29.00 -5.92 -2.97
C GLN A 65 -27.61 -5.88 -2.36
N PHE A 66 -26.89 -6.99 -2.34
CA PHE A 66 -25.49 -7.02 -1.92
C PHE A 66 -24.63 -6.08 -2.77
N ASN A 67 -24.71 -6.16 -4.10
CA ASN A 67 -23.95 -5.31 -5.01
C ASN A 67 -24.33 -3.83 -4.88
N ALA A 68 -25.62 -3.52 -4.70
CA ALA A 68 -26.07 -2.15 -4.46
C ALA A 68 -25.52 -1.59 -3.13
N SER A 69 -25.53 -2.40 -2.07
CA SER A 69 -25.00 -2.03 -0.75
C SER A 69 -23.48 -1.87 -0.76
N ARG A 70 -22.76 -2.72 -1.49
CA ARG A 70 -21.31 -2.57 -1.74
C ARG A 70 -21.01 -1.26 -2.44
N LYS A 71 -21.72 -0.95 -3.52
CA LYS A 71 -21.53 0.31 -4.26
C LYS A 71 -21.76 1.53 -3.37
N LEU A 72 -22.80 1.49 -2.52
CA LEU A 72 -23.06 2.54 -1.54
C LEU A 72 -21.92 2.70 -0.54
N MET A 73 -21.30 1.60 -0.09
CA MET A 73 -20.11 1.65 0.76
C MET A 73 -18.93 2.32 0.05
N GLU A 74 -18.65 1.93 -1.20
CA GLU A 74 -17.57 2.50 -2.01
C GLU A 74 -17.77 4.02 -2.24
N GLU A 75 -18.98 4.45 -2.58
CA GLU A 75 -19.36 5.87 -2.70
C GLU A 75 -19.15 6.62 -1.38
N LYS A 76 -19.56 6.01 -0.26
CA LYS A 76 -19.41 6.66 1.06
C LYS A 76 -17.96 6.83 1.48
N LEU A 77 -17.14 5.81 1.22
CA LEU A 77 -15.70 5.84 1.50
C LEU A 77 -14.97 6.82 0.58
N GLN A 78 -15.46 6.99 -0.65
CA GLN A 78 -14.95 7.99 -1.58
C GLN A 78 -15.19 9.40 -1.05
N ASP A 79 -16.41 9.71 -0.60
CA ASP A 79 -16.75 11.01 0.00
C ASP A 79 -15.86 11.28 1.23
N LEU A 80 -15.71 10.28 2.10
CA LEU A 80 -14.86 10.35 3.29
C LEU A 80 -13.39 10.61 3.01
N SER A 81 -12.89 10.12 1.87
CA SER A 81 -11.50 10.31 1.49
C SER A 81 -11.19 11.78 1.24
N LEU A 82 -12.12 12.55 0.68
CA LEU A 82 -11.93 13.99 0.51
C LEU A 82 -11.77 14.70 1.86
N ASP A 83 -12.55 14.30 2.86
CA ASP A 83 -12.60 14.96 4.16
C ASP A 83 -11.40 14.59 5.04
N LEU A 84 -11.02 13.31 5.01
CA LEU A 84 -10.08 12.72 5.94
C LEU A 84 -8.68 12.58 5.36
N LEU A 85 -8.55 12.25 4.07
CA LEU A 85 -7.27 12.22 3.36
C LEU A 85 -6.91 13.57 2.73
N ARG A 86 -7.88 14.49 2.58
CA ARG A 86 -7.70 15.81 1.94
C ARG A 86 -7.26 15.73 0.48
N ILE A 87 -7.60 14.62 -0.18
CA ILE A 87 -7.34 14.40 -1.60
C ILE A 87 -8.60 13.89 -2.28
N LYS A 88 -8.75 14.23 -3.55
CA LYS A 88 -9.83 13.66 -4.35
C LYS A 88 -9.45 12.24 -4.76
N ILE A 89 -10.20 11.26 -4.27
CA ILE A 89 -10.16 9.88 -4.75
C ILE A 89 -11.23 9.73 -5.83
N SER A 90 -10.84 9.22 -6.99
CA SER A 90 -11.75 9.00 -8.12
C SER A 90 -12.54 7.72 -7.99
N LYS A 91 -12.01 6.73 -7.27
CA LYS A 91 -12.65 5.43 -7.06
C LYS A 91 -12.15 4.78 -5.77
N VAL A 92 -13.07 4.19 -5.03
CA VAL A 92 -12.74 3.27 -3.93
C VAL A 92 -13.06 1.85 -4.39
N THR A 93 -12.15 0.90 -4.15
CA THR A 93 -12.40 -0.52 -4.43
C THR A 93 -12.42 -1.32 -3.13
N LEU A 94 -13.49 -2.09 -2.91
CA LEU A 94 -13.54 -3.13 -1.88
C LEU A 94 -13.28 -4.49 -2.52
N LEU A 95 -12.19 -5.16 -2.15
CA LEU A 95 -11.77 -6.39 -2.83
C LEU A 95 -12.82 -7.52 -2.69
N GLU A 96 -13.06 -8.23 -3.80
CA GLU A 96 -13.95 -9.40 -3.79
C GLU A 96 -13.45 -10.48 -2.83
N GLY A 97 -14.37 -11.14 -2.14
CA GLY A 97 -14.03 -12.12 -1.10
C GLY A 97 -13.66 -11.51 0.25
N GLN A 98 -13.28 -10.23 0.30
CA GLN A 98 -12.92 -9.50 1.53
C GLN A 98 -14.06 -8.61 2.06
N TYR A 99 -15.06 -8.31 1.23
CA TYR A 99 -16.29 -7.60 1.60
C TYR A 99 -17.52 -8.54 1.56
N PRO A 100 -18.51 -8.40 2.47
CA PRO A 100 -18.58 -7.47 3.61
C PRO A 100 -17.53 -7.82 4.66
N PHE A 101 -17.14 -6.82 5.46
CA PHE A 101 -16.12 -7.01 6.49
C PHE A 101 -16.67 -7.87 7.61
N LEU A 102 -16.08 -9.04 7.82
CA LEU A 102 -16.52 -10.01 8.81
C LEU A 102 -16.18 -9.55 10.24
N THR A 103 -17.00 -9.93 11.20
CA THR A 103 -16.68 -9.76 12.63
C THR A 103 -15.57 -10.73 13.07
N ALA A 104 -15.04 -10.49 14.27
CA ALA A 104 -14.10 -11.39 14.93
C ALA A 104 -14.64 -12.83 15.04
N GLN A 105 -15.89 -12.94 15.48
CA GLN A 105 -16.57 -14.23 15.67
C GLN A 105 -16.74 -14.97 14.35
N GLU A 106 -17.25 -14.30 13.31
CA GLU A 106 -17.43 -14.88 11.98
C GLU A 106 -16.10 -15.33 11.34
N ARG A 107 -15.00 -14.60 11.61
CA ARG A 107 -13.65 -15.00 11.14
C ARG A 107 -13.11 -16.20 11.91
N ALA A 108 -13.26 -16.22 13.24
CA ALA A 108 -12.85 -17.35 14.06
C ALA A 108 -13.57 -18.64 13.63
N GLU A 109 -14.87 -18.56 13.37
CA GLU A 109 -15.67 -19.69 12.89
C GLU A 109 -15.24 -20.17 11.49
N LYS A 110 -14.82 -19.24 10.62
CA LYS A 110 -14.46 -19.55 9.23
C LYS A 110 -13.03 -20.07 9.05
N PHE A 111 -12.10 -19.65 9.91
CA PHE A 111 -10.66 -19.87 9.70
C PHE A 111 -9.90 -20.41 10.92
N ASP A 112 -10.60 -20.79 12.00
CA ASP A 112 -10.01 -21.36 13.23
C ASP A 112 -8.97 -20.44 13.92
N TYR A 113 -9.19 -19.13 13.87
CA TYR A 113 -8.36 -18.14 14.57
C TYR A 113 -8.79 -17.93 16.02
N VAL A 114 -7.85 -17.52 16.87
CA VAL A 114 -8.15 -17.06 18.23
C VAL A 114 -8.91 -15.72 18.16
N PRO A 115 -10.18 -15.63 18.60
CA PRO A 115 -11.02 -14.44 18.38
C PRO A 115 -10.47 -13.14 18.98
N SER A 116 -9.61 -13.22 20.01
CA SER A 116 -9.12 -12.05 20.75
C SER A 116 -8.11 -11.19 19.98
N SER A 117 -7.60 -11.63 18.83
CA SER A 117 -6.69 -10.85 17.99
C SER A 117 -7.37 -10.16 16.81
N ILE A 118 -8.71 -10.23 16.70
CA ILE A 118 -9.46 -9.72 15.55
C ILE A 118 -10.54 -8.78 16.07
N CYS A 119 -10.53 -7.50 15.67
CA CYS A 119 -11.56 -6.52 16.06
C CYS A 119 -12.43 -6.12 14.86
N ALA A 120 -13.68 -5.74 15.13
CA ALA A 120 -14.56 -5.13 14.12
C ALA A 120 -14.02 -3.73 13.80
N PHE A 121 -13.34 -3.61 12.65
CA PHE A 121 -12.57 -2.42 12.28
C PHE A 121 -13.37 -1.42 11.47
N GLU A 122 -14.55 -1.79 10.96
CA GLU A 122 -15.33 -0.94 10.05
C GLU A 122 -15.66 0.43 10.68
N GLN A 123 -15.84 0.46 12.00
CA GLN A 123 -16.06 1.68 12.78
C GLN A 123 -14.83 2.60 12.85
N ASN A 124 -13.63 2.03 12.67
CA ASN A 124 -12.37 2.74 12.76
C ASN A 124 -11.88 3.24 11.40
N ILE A 125 -12.46 2.81 10.28
CA ILE A 125 -12.05 3.25 8.93
C ILE A 125 -11.90 4.79 8.85
N PRO A 126 -12.83 5.61 9.37
CA PRO A 126 -12.64 7.07 9.37
C PRO A 126 -11.36 7.53 10.12
N LEU A 127 -11.10 6.99 11.31
CA LEU A 127 -9.89 7.32 12.06
C LEU A 127 -8.62 6.83 11.33
N GLN A 128 -8.67 5.64 10.74
CA GLN A 128 -7.56 5.04 10.01
C GLN A 128 -7.19 5.89 8.77
N LEU A 129 -8.17 6.36 7.99
CA LEU A 129 -7.94 7.31 6.90
C LEU A 129 -7.26 8.59 7.40
N GLN A 130 -7.72 9.15 8.52
CA GLN A 130 -7.07 10.33 9.10
C GLN A 130 -5.61 10.04 9.48
N LYS A 131 -5.32 8.90 10.12
CA LYS A 131 -3.94 8.51 10.49
C LYS A 131 -3.05 8.36 9.25
N ILE A 132 -3.55 7.71 8.20
CA ILE A 132 -2.82 7.57 6.92
C ILE A 132 -2.44 8.93 6.36
N SER A 133 -3.37 9.90 6.39
CA SER A 133 -3.13 11.27 5.88
C SER A 133 -1.96 12.00 6.56
N GLN A 134 -1.59 11.56 7.76
CA GLN A 134 -0.53 12.16 8.57
C GLN A 134 0.84 11.52 8.32
N THR A 135 0.89 10.40 7.59
CA THR A 135 2.15 9.72 7.28
C THR A 135 2.95 10.49 6.23
N GLU A 136 4.28 10.46 6.35
CA GLU A 136 5.18 11.14 5.43
C GLU A 136 5.06 10.58 4.00
N ASN A 137 5.03 9.24 3.87
CA ASN A 137 4.87 8.58 2.57
C ASN A 137 3.55 8.97 1.87
N PHE A 138 2.44 9.05 2.61
CA PHE A 138 1.18 9.57 2.05
C PHE A 138 1.32 11.00 1.53
N GLN A 139 1.93 11.89 2.32
CA GLN A 139 2.08 13.31 1.95
C GLN A 139 2.93 13.49 0.69
N ILE A 140 4.00 12.70 0.55
CA ILE A 140 4.87 12.78 -0.64
C ILE A 140 4.18 12.16 -1.86
N PHE A 141 3.56 10.97 -1.69
CA PHE A 141 2.83 10.30 -2.77
C PHE A 141 1.69 11.18 -3.30
N SER A 142 0.81 11.65 -2.42
CA SER A 142 -0.33 12.49 -2.78
C SER A 142 0.11 13.78 -3.46
N LYS A 143 1.22 14.39 -3.03
CA LYS A 143 1.79 15.57 -3.67
C LYS A 143 2.29 15.28 -5.08
N LYS A 144 3.03 14.18 -5.30
CA LYS A 144 3.53 13.81 -6.64
C LYS A 144 2.37 13.54 -7.61
N TYR A 145 1.33 12.85 -7.12
CA TYR A 145 0.27 12.35 -7.98
C TYR A 145 -1.03 13.17 -7.93
N ALA A 146 -1.01 14.37 -7.34
CA ALA A 146 -2.21 15.20 -7.12
C ALA A 146 -2.99 15.54 -8.40
N SER A 147 -2.33 15.58 -9.56
CA SER A 147 -2.95 15.88 -10.86
C SER A 147 -3.43 14.64 -11.63
N HIS A 148 -3.35 13.45 -11.02
CA HIS A 148 -3.63 12.19 -11.67
C HIS A 148 -4.85 11.50 -11.09
N ASN A 149 -5.28 10.40 -11.74
CA ASN A 149 -6.37 9.60 -11.25
C ASN A 149 -5.91 8.81 -10.01
N LEU A 150 -6.52 9.08 -8.85
CA LEU A 150 -6.20 8.41 -7.59
C LEU A 150 -7.31 7.41 -7.23
N GLU A 151 -6.93 6.18 -6.93
CA GLU A 151 -7.82 5.11 -6.44
C GLU A 151 -7.39 4.68 -5.04
N LEU A 152 -8.36 4.33 -4.20
CA LEU A 152 -8.14 3.82 -2.86
C LEU A 152 -8.71 2.41 -2.77
N ASP A 153 -7.84 1.44 -2.49
CA ASP A 153 -8.24 0.07 -2.23
C ASP A 153 -8.25 -0.18 -0.73
N ILE A 154 -9.33 -0.80 -0.22
CA ILE A 154 -9.44 -1.19 1.19
C ILE A 154 -9.78 -2.67 1.25
N PHE A 155 -8.92 -3.45 1.92
CA PHE A 155 -9.15 -4.88 2.08
C PHE A 155 -8.65 -5.44 3.40
N ASP A 156 -9.26 -6.56 3.75
CA ASP A 156 -9.19 -7.15 5.07
C ASP A 156 -8.17 -8.30 5.11
N GLU A 157 -6.93 -7.99 5.50
CA GLU A 157 -5.81 -8.93 5.60
C GLU A 157 -5.70 -9.62 6.97
N ARG A 158 -6.77 -9.64 7.77
CA ARG A 158 -6.78 -10.28 9.10
C ARG A 158 -6.57 -11.80 9.08
N ASN A 159 -6.32 -12.43 7.93
CA ASN A 159 -5.96 -13.84 7.81
C ASN A 159 -4.51 -14.11 8.27
N ASP A 160 -3.60 -13.15 8.16
CA ASP A 160 -2.18 -13.41 8.39
C ASP A 160 -1.58 -12.60 9.55
N ILE A 161 -1.98 -11.32 9.73
CA ILE A 161 -1.33 -10.39 10.68
C ILE A 161 -2.33 -9.42 11.36
N SER A 162 -3.63 -9.73 11.40
CA SER A 162 -4.66 -8.84 12.01
C SER A 162 -4.65 -7.39 11.48
N ASN A 163 -4.24 -7.19 10.22
CA ASN A 163 -4.11 -5.89 9.58
C ASN A 163 -5.27 -5.56 8.63
N ILE A 164 -5.55 -4.28 8.47
CA ILE A 164 -6.27 -3.72 7.32
C ILE A 164 -5.30 -3.07 6.38
N HIS A 165 -5.43 -3.39 5.10
CA HIS A 165 -4.64 -2.81 4.05
C HIS A 165 -5.38 -1.67 3.37
N TYR A 166 -4.67 -0.55 3.20
CA TYR A 166 -5.09 0.62 2.45
C TYR A 166 -4.12 0.87 1.30
N GLY A 167 -4.50 0.52 0.08
CA GLY A 167 -3.71 0.75 -1.13
C GLY A 167 -4.06 2.09 -1.76
N LEU A 168 -3.08 2.96 -1.98
CA LEU A 168 -3.26 4.20 -2.72
C LEU A 168 -2.59 4.08 -4.08
N ILE A 169 -3.37 4.20 -5.15
CA ILE A 169 -2.95 3.93 -6.52
C ILE A 169 -3.12 5.20 -7.35
N ALA A 170 -2.09 5.56 -8.11
CA ALA A 170 -2.12 6.65 -9.08
C ALA A 170 -1.98 6.09 -10.49
N THR A 171 -2.80 6.57 -11.42
CA THR A 171 -2.71 6.22 -12.84
C THR A 171 -2.72 7.47 -13.72
N ASN A 172 -1.93 7.47 -14.80
CA ASN A 172 -1.96 8.51 -15.82
C ASN A 172 -2.63 8.05 -17.13
N ASP A 173 -2.78 8.98 -18.06
CA ASP A 173 -3.42 8.74 -19.37
C ASP A 173 -2.66 7.72 -20.25
N ASN A 174 -1.39 7.47 -19.94
CA ASN A 174 -0.55 6.46 -20.58
C ASN A 174 -0.64 5.09 -19.85
N ASN A 175 -1.65 4.88 -19.01
CA ASN A 175 -1.83 3.76 -18.06
C ASN A 175 -0.56 3.35 -17.31
N GLN A 176 0.35 4.28 -17.07
CA GLN A 176 1.41 4.04 -16.10
C GLN A 176 0.78 4.12 -14.72
N GLY A 177 1.21 3.22 -13.83
CA GLY A 177 0.70 3.09 -12.47
C GLY A 177 1.79 3.35 -11.45
N ALA A 178 1.40 3.90 -10.32
CA ALA A 178 2.18 3.91 -9.10
C ALA A 178 1.29 3.48 -7.94
N SER A 179 1.76 2.65 -7.03
CA SER A 179 1.00 2.36 -5.81
C SER A 179 1.85 2.34 -4.56
N THR A 180 1.31 2.93 -3.50
CA THR A 180 1.77 2.72 -2.14
C THR A 180 0.69 2.00 -1.32
N TYR A 181 1.03 1.49 -0.15
CA TYR A 181 0.05 0.96 0.79
C TYR A 181 0.37 1.34 2.23
N PHE A 182 -0.63 1.14 3.10
CA PHE A 182 -0.55 1.32 4.54
C PHE A 182 -1.25 0.16 5.24
N HIS A 183 -0.60 -0.43 6.24
CA HIS A 183 -1.22 -1.42 7.12
C HIS A 183 -1.51 -0.81 8.49
N LEU A 184 -2.73 -1.04 8.97
CA LEU A 184 -3.15 -0.66 10.31
C LEU A 184 -3.67 -1.86 11.08
N ASP A 185 -3.27 -1.97 12.34
CA ASP A 185 -3.79 -2.96 13.26
C ASP A 185 -5.29 -2.74 13.47
N THR A 186 -6.05 -3.82 13.45
CA THR A 186 -7.52 -3.74 13.47
C THR A 186 -8.11 -3.40 14.82
N CYS A 187 -7.35 -3.59 15.89
CA CYS A 187 -7.77 -3.38 17.27
C CYS A 187 -7.19 -2.09 17.88
N THR A 188 -5.95 -1.74 17.55
CA THR A 188 -5.25 -0.56 18.10
C THR A 188 -5.25 0.62 17.14
N ASP A 189 -5.58 0.39 15.86
CA ASP A 189 -5.46 1.35 14.76
C ASP A 189 -4.02 1.89 14.61
N GLU A 190 -3.02 1.21 15.18
CA GLU A 190 -1.62 1.57 15.03
C GLU A 190 -1.15 1.21 13.62
N ILE A 191 -0.29 2.05 13.03
CA ILE A 191 0.34 1.73 11.76
C ILE A 191 1.34 0.59 12.02
N THR A 192 1.15 -0.55 11.38
CA THR A 192 1.93 -1.78 11.60
C THR A 192 3.01 -1.99 10.56
N ASP A 193 3.12 -1.09 9.57
CA ASP A 193 4.13 -1.17 8.53
C ASP A 193 5.53 -1.16 9.12
N LYS A 194 6.25 -2.27 8.92
CA LYS A 194 7.69 -2.34 9.21
C LYS A 194 8.53 -1.51 8.24
N GLN A 195 7.96 -1.21 7.06
CA GLN A 195 8.60 -0.43 6.00
C GLN A 195 7.67 0.75 5.67
N PRO A 196 7.89 1.94 6.27
CA PRO A 196 6.98 3.09 6.11
C PRO A 196 6.98 3.66 4.69
N TYR A 197 8.01 3.31 3.91
CA TYR A 197 8.15 3.64 2.50
C TYR A 197 8.02 2.37 1.67
N ASN A 198 7.03 2.38 0.78
CA ASN A 198 6.82 1.36 -0.22
C ASN A 198 6.38 2.07 -1.49
N LEU A 199 6.90 1.63 -2.63
CA LEU A 199 6.44 2.09 -3.94
C LEU A 199 6.48 0.94 -4.94
N ASN A 200 5.36 0.72 -5.61
CA ASN A 200 5.26 -0.13 -6.79
C ASN A 200 5.10 0.77 -8.01
N CYS A 201 5.94 0.58 -9.02
CA CYS A 201 5.77 1.19 -10.34
C CYS A 201 5.27 0.15 -11.35
N PHE A 202 4.31 0.55 -12.17
CA PHE A 202 3.71 -0.26 -13.25
C PHE A 202 3.84 0.51 -14.56
N ASP A 203 4.41 -0.11 -15.60
CA ASP A 203 4.43 0.46 -16.95
C ASP A 203 3.40 -0.24 -17.86
N LYS A 204 2.67 0.51 -18.69
CA LYS A 204 1.70 -0.02 -19.66
C LYS A 204 2.36 -0.85 -20.76
N ASN A 205 3.64 -0.62 -21.04
CA ASN A 205 4.33 -1.21 -22.19
C ASN A 205 5.25 -2.39 -21.87
N THR A 206 5.41 -2.69 -20.58
CA THR A 206 6.24 -3.80 -20.11
C THR A 206 5.57 -4.38 -18.88
N ASP A 207 5.55 -5.70 -18.70
CA ASP A 207 5.17 -6.36 -17.45
C ASP A 207 6.13 -6.03 -16.27
N TYR A 208 6.91 -4.96 -16.41
CA TYR A 208 7.85 -4.44 -15.44
C TYR A 208 7.09 -3.83 -14.27
N ARG A 209 6.84 -4.70 -13.29
CA ARG A 209 6.54 -4.33 -11.92
C ARG A 209 7.85 -4.25 -11.16
N PHE A 210 8.24 -3.04 -10.77
CA PHE A 210 9.30 -2.89 -9.78
C PHE A 210 8.70 -2.37 -8.48
N ALA A 211 8.94 -3.10 -7.40
CA ALA A 211 8.54 -2.73 -6.05
C ALA A 211 9.79 -2.42 -5.25
N THR A 212 9.75 -1.41 -4.37
CA THR A 212 10.83 -1.18 -3.41
C THR A 212 10.28 -0.67 -2.10
N PHE A 213 10.97 -1.07 -1.04
CA PHE A 213 10.86 -0.62 0.34
C PHE A 213 12.09 0.19 0.77
N ASN A 214 13.07 0.36 -0.12
CA ASN A 214 14.23 1.18 0.11
C ASN A 214 13.82 2.67 0.10
N THR A 215 14.03 3.34 1.22
CA THR A 215 13.56 4.72 1.44
C THR A 215 14.18 5.68 0.44
N ASP A 216 15.47 5.56 0.15
CA ASP A 216 16.17 6.46 -0.76
C ASP A 216 15.68 6.29 -2.19
N ASP A 217 15.43 5.05 -2.62
CA ASP A 217 14.87 4.76 -3.94
C ASP A 217 13.45 5.29 -4.09
N VAL A 218 12.61 5.14 -3.05
CA VAL A 218 11.24 5.68 -3.03
C VAL A 218 11.27 7.21 -3.14
N ILE A 219 12.07 7.89 -2.30
CA ILE A 219 12.18 9.35 -2.30
C ILE A 219 12.76 9.88 -3.62
N SER A 220 13.76 9.18 -4.17
CA SER A 220 14.35 9.49 -5.48
C SER A 220 13.31 9.36 -6.59
N SER A 221 12.55 8.27 -6.61
CA SER A 221 11.44 8.06 -7.54
C SER A 221 10.40 9.17 -7.42
N TYR A 222 10.08 9.61 -6.20
CA TYR A 222 9.13 10.70 -6.02
C TYR A 222 9.64 12.06 -6.54
N SER A 223 10.94 12.29 -6.48
CA SER A 223 11.55 13.56 -6.85
C SER A 223 11.96 13.66 -8.32
N ASN A 224 12.00 12.54 -9.04
CA ASN A 224 12.36 12.53 -10.45
C ASN A 224 11.22 13.02 -11.37
N GLY A 225 11.56 13.35 -12.62
CA GLY A 225 10.61 13.83 -13.63
C GLY A 225 9.79 12.72 -14.30
N HIS A 226 9.99 11.45 -13.96
CA HIS A 226 9.20 10.35 -14.48
C HIS A 226 7.88 10.22 -13.69
N PHE A 227 6.88 9.61 -14.33
CA PHE A 227 5.62 9.30 -13.65
C PHE A 227 5.87 8.38 -12.45
N CYS A 228 6.45 7.20 -12.68
CA CYS A 228 6.96 6.31 -11.64
C CYS A 228 8.16 5.57 -12.22
N LYS A 229 9.35 5.76 -11.67
CA LYS A 229 10.56 5.05 -12.10
C LYS A 229 11.53 4.98 -10.94
N ILE A 230 11.95 3.77 -10.61
CA ILE A 230 12.99 3.51 -9.61
C ILE A 230 14.28 3.26 -10.38
N GLU A 231 15.29 4.09 -10.14
CA GLU A 231 16.59 3.99 -10.79
C GLU A 231 17.57 3.34 -9.82
N LEU A 232 18.01 2.13 -10.15
CA LEU A 232 19.03 1.43 -9.37
C LEU A 232 20.42 1.88 -9.82
N ASP A 233 21.37 1.94 -8.88
CA ASP A 233 22.77 2.01 -9.24
C ASP A 233 23.21 0.74 -9.98
N SER A 234 24.35 0.81 -10.68
CA SER A 234 24.82 -0.26 -11.57
C SER A 234 25.03 -1.59 -10.84
N TRP A 235 25.38 -1.55 -9.56
CA TRP A 235 25.58 -2.73 -8.75
C TRP A 235 24.25 -3.41 -8.41
N ARG A 236 23.28 -2.68 -7.84
CA ARG A 236 21.93 -3.19 -7.57
C ARG A 236 21.18 -3.59 -8.83
N GLN A 237 21.46 -2.93 -9.95
CA GLN A 237 20.95 -3.34 -11.27
C GLN A 237 21.48 -4.72 -11.68
N SER A 238 22.75 -5.03 -11.42
CA SER A 238 23.34 -6.35 -11.70
C SER A 238 22.70 -7.44 -10.82
N LEU A 239 22.48 -7.14 -9.54
CA LEU A 239 21.75 -8.03 -8.62
C LEU A 239 20.30 -8.24 -9.07
N TYR A 240 19.64 -7.19 -9.56
CA TYR A 240 18.29 -7.30 -10.10
C TYR A 240 18.23 -8.21 -11.32
N GLU A 241 19.17 -8.08 -12.25
CA GLU A 241 19.30 -8.98 -13.40
C GLU A 241 19.52 -10.44 -12.96
N TYR A 242 20.37 -10.66 -11.96
CA TYR A 242 20.55 -12.00 -11.37
C TYR A 242 19.25 -12.54 -10.74
N SER A 243 18.45 -11.69 -10.07
CA SER A 243 17.14 -12.10 -9.52
C SER A 243 16.17 -12.57 -10.61
N LEU A 244 16.24 -12.00 -11.82
CA LEU A 244 15.43 -12.43 -12.96
C LEU A 244 15.86 -13.82 -13.43
N THR A 245 17.16 -14.09 -13.46
CA THR A 245 17.72 -15.42 -13.78
C THR A 245 17.21 -16.48 -12.79
N LEU A 246 17.25 -16.21 -11.48
CA LEU A 246 16.72 -17.13 -10.46
C LEU A 246 15.23 -17.41 -10.66
N ARG A 247 14.45 -16.37 -10.98
CA ARG A 247 13.01 -16.52 -11.25
C ARG A 247 12.75 -17.38 -12.48
N ASP A 248 13.52 -17.21 -13.54
CA ASP A 248 13.33 -17.97 -14.76
C ASP A 248 13.79 -19.44 -14.60
N GLN A 249 14.85 -19.70 -13.84
CA GLN A 249 15.24 -21.06 -13.42
C GLN A 249 14.11 -21.73 -12.62
N ARG A 250 13.52 -21.01 -11.66
CA ARG A 250 12.39 -21.51 -10.86
C ARG A 250 11.18 -21.85 -11.75
N ARG A 251 10.82 -20.98 -12.69
CA ARG A 251 9.73 -21.23 -13.65
C ARG A 251 10.00 -22.44 -14.53
N GLN A 252 11.24 -22.62 -14.98
CA GLN A 252 11.64 -23.79 -15.76
C GLN A 252 11.44 -25.07 -14.93
N LEU A 253 11.89 -25.10 -13.68
CA LEU A 253 11.68 -26.24 -12.79
C LEU A 253 10.19 -26.52 -12.56
N GLU A 254 9.37 -25.48 -12.34
CA GLU A 254 7.91 -25.63 -12.20
C GLU A 254 7.31 -26.30 -13.44
N GLN A 255 7.69 -25.85 -14.64
CA GLN A 255 7.23 -26.44 -15.90
C GLN A 255 7.69 -27.90 -16.07
N GLU A 256 8.95 -28.19 -15.76
CA GLU A 256 9.50 -29.56 -15.82
C GLU A 256 8.73 -30.49 -14.87
N SER A 257 8.42 -30.03 -13.65
CA SER A 257 7.63 -30.80 -12.67
C SER A 257 6.22 -31.13 -13.15
N MET A 258 5.59 -30.25 -13.92
CA MET A 258 4.26 -30.48 -14.49
C MET A 258 4.28 -31.50 -15.64
N THR A 259 5.44 -31.72 -16.26
CA THR A 259 5.61 -32.62 -17.42
C THR A 259 6.05 -34.03 -17.06
N GLY A 260 6.40 -34.30 -15.80
CA GLY A 260 6.68 -35.66 -15.33
C GLY A 260 7.18 -35.73 -13.89
N VAL A 261 6.41 -36.36 -13.01
CA VAL A 261 6.91 -36.86 -11.71
C VAL A 261 6.51 -38.33 -11.61
N VAL A 262 7.50 -39.21 -11.56
CA VAL A 262 7.32 -40.68 -11.62
C VAL A 262 7.51 -41.34 -10.25
N ASP A 263 8.15 -40.66 -9.28
CA ASP A 263 8.35 -41.16 -7.91
C ASP A 263 8.57 -40.06 -6.85
N GLN A 264 8.55 -40.48 -5.57
CA GLN A 264 8.64 -39.62 -4.39
C GLN A 264 10.01 -38.95 -4.21
N GLU A 265 11.10 -39.60 -4.61
CA GLU A 265 12.46 -39.05 -4.49
C GLU A 265 12.64 -37.87 -5.44
N THR A 266 12.13 -38.00 -6.66
CA THR A 266 12.10 -36.92 -7.67
C THR A 266 11.28 -35.73 -7.17
N GLN A 267 10.16 -35.97 -6.47
CA GLN A 267 9.33 -34.91 -5.89
C GLN A 267 10.06 -34.16 -4.76
N TRP A 268 10.79 -34.87 -3.90
CA TRP A 268 11.58 -34.23 -2.84
C TRP A 268 12.73 -33.38 -3.39
N ASN A 269 13.44 -33.88 -4.40
CA ASN A 269 14.50 -33.13 -5.05
C ASN A 269 13.97 -31.85 -5.71
N PHE A 270 12.81 -31.93 -6.39
CA PHE A 270 12.14 -30.75 -6.95
C PHE A 270 11.81 -29.71 -5.87
N ILE A 271 11.17 -30.13 -4.77
CA ILE A 271 10.82 -29.21 -3.67
C ILE A 271 12.08 -28.58 -3.05
N SER A 272 13.15 -29.37 -2.88
CA SER A 272 14.42 -28.89 -2.34
C SER A 272 15.05 -27.81 -3.23
N GLU A 273 15.13 -28.03 -4.55
CA GLU A 273 15.69 -27.04 -5.48
C GLU A 273 14.80 -25.79 -5.60
N MET A 274 13.47 -25.96 -5.57
CA MET A 274 12.53 -24.83 -5.52
C MET A 274 12.73 -23.96 -4.29
N ASN A 275 12.92 -24.57 -3.11
CA ASN A 275 13.20 -23.85 -1.87
C ASN A 275 14.55 -23.15 -1.92
N LYS A 276 15.60 -23.83 -2.42
CA LYS A 276 16.94 -23.26 -2.59
C LYS A 276 16.91 -22.00 -3.47
N LEU A 277 16.28 -22.07 -4.64
CA LEU A 277 16.12 -20.90 -5.52
C LEU A 277 15.27 -19.81 -4.87
N GLY A 278 14.24 -20.19 -4.10
CA GLY A 278 13.42 -19.27 -3.32
C GLY A 278 14.23 -18.49 -2.29
N GLU A 279 15.07 -19.17 -1.50
CA GLU A 279 15.90 -18.54 -0.48
C GLU A 279 17.02 -17.67 -1.07
N LEU A 280 17.63 -18.08 -2.19
CA LEU A 280 18.53 -17.20 -2.94
C LEU A 280 17.81 -15.93 -3.41
N GLY A 281 16.60 -16.10 -3.95
CA GLY A 281 15.75 -14.98 -4.34
C GLY A 281 15.44 -14.04 -3.17
N ASN A 282 15.20 -14.57 -1.97
CA ASN A 282 14.96 -13.78 -0.76
C ASN A 282 16.18 -12.94 -0.35
N ILE A 283 17.38 -13.53 -0.40
CA ILE A 283 18.64 -12.83 -0.11
C ILE A 283 18.83 -11.68 -1.09
N VAL A 284 18.73 -11.96 -2.39
CA VAL A 284 18.89 -10.96 -3.44
C VAL A 284 17.84 -9.85 -3.32
N ALA A 285 16.59 -10.21 -3.04
CA ALA A 285 15.51 -9.25 -2.81
C ALA A 285 15.76 -8.35 -1.58
N GLN A 286 16.35 -8.89 -0.50
CA GLN A 286 16.72 -8.10 0.68
C GLN A 286 17.72 -6.99 0.33
N ILE A 287 18.64 -7.24 -0.60
CA ILE A 287 19.66 -6.27 -1.02
C ILE A 287 19.05 -5.20 -1.95
N ILE A 288 18.21 -5.62 -2.90
CA ILE A 288 17.68 -4.72 -3.94
C ILE A 288 16.54 -3.85 -3.41
N HIS A 289 15.60 -4.46 -2.69
CA HIS A 289 14.29 -3.85 -2.42
C HIS A 289 14.18 -3.24 -1.04
N TYR A 290 15.13 -3.44 -0.12
CA TYR A 290 15.02 -2.93 1.25
C TYR A 290 16.15 -1.94 1.57
N ASN A 291 15.96 -1.18 2.64
CA ASN A 291 17.08 -0.47 3.24
C ASN A 291 18.13 -1.49 3.69
N TYR A 292 19.40 -1.17 3.47
CA TYR A 292 20.49 -2.08 3.82
C TYR A 292 20.49 -2.39 5.31
N ASP A 293 20.39 -3.68 5.63
CA ASP A 293 20.47 -4.23 6.96
C ASP A 293 21.45 -5.41 6.92
N GLY A 294 22.72 -5.11 7.19
CA GLY A 294 23.79 -6.10 7.10
C GLY A 294 23.63 -7.27 8.07
N GLN A 295 23.01 -7.05 9.24
CA GLN A 295 22.76 -8.12 10.20
C GLN A 295 21.71 -9.08 9.66
N ARG A 296 20.56 -8.56 9.22
CA ARG A 296 19.49 -9.39 8.67
C ARG A 296 19.93 -10.13 7.41
N LEU A 297 20.70 -9.47 6.54
CA LEU A 297 21.27 -10.09 5.35
C LEU A 297 22.20 -11.25 5.73
N GLN A 298 23.10 -11.04 6.70
CA GLN A 298 23.99 -12.07 7.19
C GLN A 298 23.23 -13.26 7.80
N GLU A 299 22.17 -12.99 8.59
CA GLU A 299 21.31 -14.05 9.14
C GLU A 299 20.64 -14.88 8.04
N GLN A 300 20.19 -14.26 6.95
CA GLN A 300 19.61 -14.99 5.81
C GLN A 300 20.65 -15.84 5.07
N ILE A 301 21.86 -15.31 4.89
CA ILE A 301 22.98 -16.06 4.28
C ILE A 301 23.33 -17.27 5.14
N GLU A 302 23.51 -17.11 6.45
CA GLU A 302 23.83 -18.20 7.36
C GLU A 302 22.74 -19.28 7.39
N GLN A 303 21.47 -18.88 7.32
CA GLN A 303 20.33 -19.81 7.22
C GLN A 303 20.35 -20.59 5.91
N TYR A 304 20.61 -19.92 4.79
CA TYR A 304 20.75 -20.56 3.49
C TYR A 304 21.91 -21.56 3.51
N GLU A 305 23.09 -21.15 3.98
CA GLU A 305 24.29 -21.99 3.97
C GLU A 305 24.16 -23.23 4.86
N LYS A 306 23.49 -23.08 6.00
CA LYS A 306 23.17 -24.20 6.89
C LYS A 306 22.25 -25.24 6.23
N GLN A 307 21.35 -24.82 5.33
CA GLN A 307 20.36 -25.69 4.71
C GLN A 307 20.82 -26.27 3.37
N TYR A 308 21.45 -25.45 2.52
CA TYR A 308 21.71 -25.76 1.12
C TYR A 308 23.19 -25.72 0.73
N GLY A 309 24.09 -25.44 1.68
CA GLY A 309 25.51 -25.22 1.42
C GLY A 309 25.81 -23.80 0.95
N ASN A 310 27.07 -23.54 0.60
CA ASN A 310 27.57 -22.20 0.30
C ASN A 310 26.71 -21.43 -0.71
N ILE A 311 26.64 -20.11 -0.55
CA ILE A 311 26.09 -19.23 -1.57
C ILE A 311 26.84 -19.43 -2.91
N PRO A 312 26.15 -19.37 -4.07
CA PRO A 312 26.80 -19.48 -5.37
C PRO A 312 27.87 -18.41 -5.55
N ASP A 313 29.01 -18.77 -6.14
CA ASP A 313 30.13 -17.85 -6.40
C ASP A 313 29.68 -16.59 -7.15
N GLU A 314 28.79 -16.73 -8.13
CA GLU A 314 28.21 -15.61 -8.88
C GLU A 314 27.50 -14.60 -7.97
N LEU A 315 26.73 -15.07 -6.99
CA LEU A 315 26.07 -14.19 -6.02
C LEU A 315 27.10 -13.57 -5.06
N SER A 316 28.09 -14.35 -4.61
CA SER A 316 29.16 -13.85 -3.74
C SER A 316 29.95 -12.72 -4.42
N GLU A 317 30.35 -12.90 -5.67
CA GLU A 317 31.05 -11.88 -6.47
C GLU A 317 30.20 -10.63 -6.70
N LEU A 318 28.88 -10.80 -6.88
CA LEU A 318 27.98 -9.66 -6.98
C LEU A 318 27.91 -8.92 -5.64
N MET A 319 27.86 -9.59 -4.51
CA MET A 319 27.76 -8.97 -3.18
C MET A 319 29.01 -8.21 -2.72
N GLU A 320 30.18 -8.52 -3.26
CA GLU A 320 31.46 -7.90 -2.89
C GLU A 320 31.78 -6.56 -3.60
N LYS A 321 30.93 -6.13 -4.55
CA LYS A 321 31.11 -4.90 -5.34
C LYS A 321 30.51 -3.67 -4.68
#